data_AF-A0A4Q5RU11-F1
#
_entry.id   AF-A0A4Q5RU11-F1
#
_cell.length_a   1.000
_cell.length_b   1.000
_cell.length_c   1.000
_cell.angle_alpha   90.00
_cell.angle_beta   90.00
_cell.angle_gamma   90.00
#
_symmetry.space_group_name_H-M   'P 1'
#
loop_
_entity.id
_entity.type
_entity.pdbx_description
1 polymer ?
#
loop_
_entity_poly.entity_id
_entity_poly.type
_entity_poly.pdbx_seq_one_letter_code
_entity_poly.pdbx_strand_id
1 'polypeptide(L)'
;MIRRRSPPRSNICSATPKKPRRWGGEGATRSLAAITGRSTAASSSNFTMTSPRGWSVPRKEYRLLAQDIRFFLLGGSDAAPAAPVEGRHVYPLDWSFQLDRPADYFEPFDEEGVPLRDLPGVIDRQYLPSRIAAYALANWNRWAEDQSPVARTRFEASCGWFAAQPHGAFRHDFPLAGMDAGWLSCIAQGEGVSALVRGFALTGDERMGDAARAAAGWLGKPVAEGGLLDHLPDGGPFLEEYPGTQYRHVLNGCLYAVVGLDDLAAAGLDPSGSAARLRDEVLAAIERNLASWEIGDWTTYDFRPPEARVERANPNTLTYQAVHWILLRHLAVRLDRPVLAAAATRWRAAAGSFAARAKALRGKLAYRFGHGYGG
;
A
#
# COMPACT_ATOMS: atom_id res chain seq x y z
N MET A 1 -39.33 -42.09 33.86
CA MET A 1 -38.91 -41.98 35.29
C MET A 1 -37.93 -40.81 35.41
N ILE A 2 -38.25 -39.85 36.29
CA ILE A 2 -37.37 -38.92 37.06
C ILE A 2 -36.33 -38.14 36.23
N ARG A 3 -36.44 -36.86 35.83
CA ARG A 3 -37.02 -35.59 36.35
C ARG A 3 -36.24 -34.93 37.52
N ARG A 4 -35.93 -33.62 37.33
CA ARG A 4 -35.67 -32.51 38.29
C ARG A 4 -34.18 -32.07 38.41
N ARG A 5 -33.80 -30.80 38.58
CA ARG A 5 -34.49 -29.48 38.70
C ARG A 5 -33.42 -28.37 38.72
N SER A 6 -33.71 -27.21 38.13
CA SER A 6 -33.10 -25.89 38.49
C SER A 6 -33.88 -25.23 39.63
N PRO A 7 -33.27 -24.35 40.44
CA PRO A 7 -33.82 -23.00 40.71
C PRO A 7 -32.74 -21.93 41.11
N PRO A 8 -33.09 -20.68 41.50
CA PRO A 8 -34.07 -19.74 40.93
C PRO A 8 -33.48 -18.32 40.69
N ARG A 9 -34.27 -17.49 39.98
CA ARG A 9 -34.15 -16.02 39.90
C ARG A 9 -34.76 -15.34 41.14
N SER A 10 -34.25 -14.17 41.50
CA SER A 10 -34.98 -13.16 42.32
C SER A 10 -34.99 -11.80 41.61
N ASN A 11 -36.20 -11.26 41.46
CA ASN A 11 -36.47 -9.85 41.17
C ASN A 11 -36.46 -9.06 42.49
N ILE A 12 -36.13 -7.76 42.48
CA ILE A 12 -36.81 -6.71 43.26
C ILE A 12 -36.59 -5.34 42.59
N CYS A 13 -37.65 -4.54 42.69
CA CYS A 13 -37.99 -3.26 42.07
C CYS A 13 -37.16 -2.02 42.45
N SER A 14 -37.20 -1.06 41.51
CA SER A 14 -37.49 0.39 41.64
C SER A 14 -36.78 1.27 42.68
N ALA A 15 -36.19 2.38 42.21
CA ALA A 15 -36.64 3.75 42.52
C ALA A 15 -35.63 4.81 42.00
N THR A 16 -36.09 5.73 41.16
CA THR A 16 -35.46 7.03 40.90
C THR A 16 -35.64 7.98 42.09
N PRO A 17 -34.69 8.90 42.32
CA PRO A 17 -35.09 10.28 42.57
C PRO A 17 -34.18 11.36 41.92
N LYS A 18 -34.88 12.27 41.23
CA LYS A 18 -34.76 13.76 41.22
C LYS A 18 -33.38 14.44 41.31
N LYS A 19 -33.14 15.30 40.31
CA LYS A 19 -32.27 16.50 40.32
C LYS A 19 -32.49 17.41 41.54
N PRO A 20 -31.49 18.24 41.87
CA PRO A 20 -31.72 19.63 42.21
C PRO A 20 -31.05 20.62 41.24
N ARG A 21 -31.64 21.82 41.21
CA ARG A 21 -31.28 23.00 40.39
C ARG A 21 -30.12 23.80 40.99
N ARG A 22 -29.50 24.58 40.10
CA ARG A 22 -28.55 25.72 40.22
C ARG A 22 -28.58 26.57 41.51
N TRP A 23 -27.41 27.14 41.84
CA TRP A 23 -27.01 28.57 41.96
C TRP A 23 -25.49 28.54 42.28
N GLY A 24 -24.56 29.29 41.68
CA GLY A 24 -24.43 30.74 41.55
C GLY A 24 -23.35 31.21 42.55
N GLY A 25 -22.20 31.76 42.10
CA GLY A 25 -21.20 32.33 43.01
C GLY A 25 -19.81 32.56 42.41
N GLU A 26 -19.41 33.83 42.35
CA GLU A 26 -18.19 34.43 41.81
C GLU A 26 -16.91 34.18 42.64
N GLY A 27 -15.75 34.52 42.05
CA GLY A 27 -14.46 34.72 42.74
C GLY A 27 -13.29 34.06 42.01
N ALA A 28 -12.72 34.60 40.94
CA ALA A 28 -11.89 35.81 40.86
C ALA A 28 -10.74 35.84 41.90
N THR A 29 -9.60 35.24 41.54
CA THR A 29 -8.28 35.70 42.01
C THR A 29 -7.51 36.27 40.82
N ARG A 30 -7.50 37.61 40.77
CA ARG A 30 -6.59 38.42 39.96
C ARG A 30 -5.23 38.50 40.64
N SER A 31 -4.17 38.48 39.85
CA SER A 31 -3.04 39.41 40.02
C SER A 31 -2.41 39.61 38.62
N LEU A 32 -2.79 40.64 37.86
CA LEU A 32 -2.35 42.05 37.84
C LEU A 32 -0.97 42.30 37.19
N ALA A 33 -1.05 43.02 36.07
CA ALA A 33 -0.11 44.00 35.49
C ALA A 33 1.26 43.46 34.97
N ALA A 34 1.41 43.34 33.65
CA ALA A 34 1.90 44.40 32.73
C ALA A 34 3.39 44.72 32.99
N ILE A 35 4.28 44.45 32.03
CA ILE A 35 4.88 45.48 31.17
C ILE A 35 5.65 44.80 30.01
N THR A 36 5.61 45.46 28.85
CA THR A 36 6.26 45.19 27.55
C THR A 36 5.52 44.27 26.59
N GLY A 37 4.88 44.90 25.60
CA GLY A 37 4.23 44.23 24.49
C GLY A 37 5.22 43.75 23.43
N ARG A 38 4.83 42.67 22.76
CA ARG A 38 4.97 42.47 21.32
C ARG A 38 3.99 41.39 20.89
N SER A 39 2.95 41.83 20.20
CA SER A 39 2.13 40.99 19.34
C SER A 39 3.02 40.45 18.23
N THR A 40 3.06 39.12 18.06
CA THR A 40 3.32 38.52 16.75
C THR A 40 2.42 37.30 16.59
N ALA A 41 1.29 37.50 15.91
CA ALA A 41 0.68 36.44 15.13
C ALA A 41 1.65 36.08 14.00
N ALA A 42 2.25 34.89 14.05
CA ALA A 42 3.04 34.37 12.95
C ALA A 42 2.11 33.55 12.05
N SER A 43 1.63 34.20 10.99
CA SER A 43 1.10 33.51 9.82
C SER A 43 2.20 32.61 9.23
N SER A 44 1.87 31.35 9.00
CA SER A 44 2.71 30.40 8.26
C SER A 44 2.77 30.82 6.79
N SER A 45 3.61 31.81 6.51
CA SER A 45 3.95 32.23 5.14
C SER A 45 4.77 31.14 4.45
N ASN A 46 4.24 30.67 3.32
CA ASN A 46 4.90 29.74 2.41
C ASN A 46 6.15 30.40 1.81
N PHE A 47 7.33 30.10 2.37
CA PHE A 47 8.60 30.53 1.79
C PHE A 47 9.12 29.47 0.81
N THR A 48 8.87 29.67 -0.48
CA THR A 48 9.55 28.96 -1.58
C THR A 48 10.99 29.47 -1.67
N MET A 49 11.99 28.62 -1.39
CA MET A 49 13.36 28.90 -1.79
C MET A 49 13.55 28.46 -3.25
N THR A 50 13.80 29.43 -4.11
CA THR A 50 14.02 29.24 -5.54
C THR A 50 15.40 28.64 -5.81
N SER A 51 15.45 27.60 -6.66
CA SER A 51 16.71 27.18 -7.27
C SER A 51 17.18 28.24 -8.28
N PRO A 52 18.48 28.26 -8.68
CA PRO A 52 19.01 29.25 -9.63
C PRO A 52 18.36 29.26 -11.03
N ARG A 53 17.41 28.36 -11.31
CA ARG A 53 16.70 28.26 -12.58
C ARG A 53 15.18 28.43 -12.46
N GLY A 54 14.67 29.00 -11.37
CA GLY A 54 13.26 29.40 -11.27
C GLY A 54 12.24 28.27 -11.11
N TRP A 55 12.67 27.02 -10.97
CA TRP A 55 11.78 25.90 -10.64
C TRP A 55 11.57 25.81 -9.14
N SER A 56 10.34 26.00 -8.67
CA SER A 56 9.93 25.68 -7.31
C SER A 56 9.58 24.20 -7.21
N VAL A 57 10.54 23.39 -6.78
CA VAL A 57 10.25 22.00 -6.39
C VAL A 57 9.49 22.05 -5.05
N PRO A 58 8.32 21.42 -4.90
CA PRO A 58 7.54 21.46 -3.67
C PRO A 58 8.36 21.01 -2.44
N ARG A 59 8.19 21.66 -1.28
CA ARG A 59 8.90 21.32 -0.03
C ARG A 59 8.78 19.82 0.34
N LYS A 60 7.69 19.15 -0.05
CA LYS A 60 7.45 17.72 0.17
C LYS A 60 8.45 16.84 -0.60
N GLU A 61 8.79 17.21 -1.84
CA GLU A 61 9.72 16.43 -2.67
C GLU A 61 11.16 16.51 -2.15
N TYR A 62 11.59 17.67 -1.65
CA TYR A 62 12.89 17.80 -0.98
C TYR A 62 12.97 16.99 0.31
N ARG A 63 11.87 16.91 1.08
CA ARG A 63 11.81 16.07 2.29
C ARG A 63 11.92 14.59 1.97
N LEU A 64 11.18 14.12 0.96
CA LEU A 64 11.24 12.73 0.50
C LEU A 64 12.62 12.36 -0.04
N LEU A 65 13.25 13.26 -0.81
CA LEU A 65 14.62 13.09 -1.27
C LEU A 65 15.62 13.01 -0.10
N ALA A 66 15.50 13.88 0.88
CA ALA A 66 16.36 13.86 2.07
C ALA A 66 16.16 12.58 2.90
N GLN A 67 14.92 12.09 2.99
CA GLN A 67 14.60 10.82 3.64
C GLN A 67 15.22 9.63 2.88
N ASP A 68 15.06 9.55 1.56
CA ASP A 68 15.69 8.54 0.70
C ASP A 68 17.21 8.51 0.93
N ILE A 69 17.86 9.69 0.85
CA ILE A 69 19.31 9.82 1.05
C ILE A 69 19.70 9.34 2.46
N ARG A 70 18.95 9.73 3.49
CA ARG A 70 19.19 9.27 4.86
C ARG A 70 19.10 7.75 4.96
N PHE A 71 18.09 7.12 4.38
CA PHE A 71 17.98 5.67 4.35
C PHE A 71 19.18 5.03 3.66
N PHE A 72 19.59 5.52 2.49
CA PHE A 72 20.75 4.98 1.79
C PHE A 72 22.03 5.04 2.64
N LEU A 73 22.24 6.13 3.37
CA LEU A 73 23.43 6.32 4.20
C LEU A 73 23.40 5.51 5.50
N LEU A 74 22.30 5.57 6.25
CA LEU A 74 22.22 5.01 7.60
C LEU A 74 21.69 3.57 7.63
N GLY A 75 21.10 3.10 6.53
CA GLY A 75 20.27 1.90 6.54
C GLY A 75 18.89 2.17 7.13
N GLY A 76 17.93 1.33 6.73
CA GLY A 76 16.51 1.47 7.08
C GLY A 76 15.62 1.57 5.84
N SER A 77 14.35 1.25 6.02
CA SER A 77 13.28 1.41 5.03
C SER A 77 11.99 1.61 5.77
N ASP A 78 11.04 2.28 5.13
CA ASP A 78 9.68 2.36 5.65
C ASP A 78 8.95 1.01 5.52
N ALA A 79 9.30 0.20 4.51
CA ALA A 79 8.74 -1.14 4.36
C ALA A 79 9.40 -2.14 5.32
N ALA A 80 8.58 -2.93 6.01
CA ALA A 80 9.00 -4.03 6.87
C ALA A 80 8.17 -5.29 6.57
N PRO A 81 8.72 -6.51 6.76
CA PRO A 81 7.91 -7.72 6.72
C PRO A 81 6.98 -7.75 7.94
N ALA A 82 5.72 -8.15 7.74
CA ALA A 82 4.80 -8.33 8.84
C ALA A 82 5.25 -9.47 9.78
N ALA A 83 5.11 -9.24 11.09
CA ALA A 83 5.35 -10.27 12.08
C ALA A 83 4.24 -11.34 12.01
N PRO A 84 4.59 -12.64 12.11
CA PRO A 84 3.58 -13.70 12.21
C PRO A 84 2.70 -13.48 13.45
N VAL A 85 1.40 -13.65 13.28
CA VAL A 85 0.42 -13.64 14.38
C VAL A 85 -0.22 -15.02 14.46
N GLU A 86 -0.18 -15.63 15.64
CA GLU A 86 -0.74 -16.97 15.83
C GLU A 86 -2.25 -16.98 15.50
N GLY A 87 -2.65 -17.94 14.66
CA GLY A 87 -4.04 -18.11 14.25
C GLY A 87 -4.58 -17.03 13.29
N ARG A 88 -3.75 -16.12 12.76
CA ARG A 88 -4.20 -15.09 11.80
C ARG A 88 -3.26 -14.94 10.61
N HIS A 89 -3.85 -14.86 9.42
CA HIS A 89 -3.11 -14.61 8.18
C HIS A 89 -2.87 -13.10 7.99
N VAL A 90 -1.67 -12.62 8.34
CA VAL A 90 -1.25 -11.24 8.06
C VAL A 90 -0.91 -11.04 6.59
N TYR A 91 -1.02 -9.81 6.11
CA TYR A 91 -0.50 -9.42 4.79
C TYR A 91 1.03 -9.26 4.88
N PRO A 92 1.82 -9.74 3.90
CA PRO A 92 3.29 -9.85 4.03
C PRO A 92 4.04 -8.53 4.27
N LEU A 93 3.51 -7.41 3.80
CA LEU A 93 4.08 -6.09 4.03
C LEU A 93 3.39 -5.38 5.18
N ASP A 94 4.19 -4.87 6.12
CA ASP A 94 3.71 -4.06 7.21
C ASP A 94 3.81 -2.56 6.89
N TRP A 95 2.65 -1.96 6.67
CA TRP A 95 2.46 -0.52 6.50
C TRP A 95 1.80 0.14 7.72
N SER A 96 1.68 -0.59 8.84
CA SER A 96 0.98 -0.14 10.04
C SER A 96 1.48 1.24 10.52
N PHE A 97 2.80 1.50 10.50
CA PHE A 97 3.36 2.80 10.92
C PHE A 97 2.75 4.01 10.20
N GLN A 98 2.21 3.85 8.98
CA GLN A 98 1.58 4.94 8.22
C GLN A 98 0.27 5.40 8.89
N LEU A 99 -0.40 4.50 9.60
CA LEU A 99 -1.66 4.78 10.29
C LEU A 99 -1.46 5.66 11.53
N ASP A 100 -0.23 5.75 12.05
CA ASP A 100 0.14 6.69 13.13
C ASP A 100 0.42 8.10 12.61
N ARG A 101 0.48 8.27 11.27
CA ARG A 101 0.68 9.56 10.58
C ARG A 101 -0.36 9.74 9.47
N PRO A 102 -1.67 9.69 9.79
CA PRO A 102 -2.72 9.71 8.77
C PRO A 102 -2.67 10.97 7.91
N ALA A 103 -2.34 12.14 8.48
CA ALA A 103 -2.15 13.39 7.75
C ALA A 103 -1.11 13.31 6.61
N ASP A 104 -0.08 12.48 6.76
CA ASP A 104 0.99 12.34 5.76
C ASP A 104 0.62 11.30 4.68
N TYR A 105 -0.13 10.26 5.06
CA TYR A 105 -0.31 9.04 4.25
C TYR A 105 -1.73 8.79 3.77
N PHE A 106 -2.78 9.09 4.54
CA PHE A 106 -4.15 8.62 4.27
C PHE A 106 -5.22 9.72 4.24
N GLU A 107 -5.02 10.83 4.93
CA GLU A 107 -5.94 11.96 4.87
C GLU A 107 -5.92 12.66 3.50
N PRO A 108 -7.03 13.33 3.13
CA PRO A 108 -8.33 13.34 3.83
C PRO A 108 -9.10 12.01 3.72
N PHE A 109 -10.17 11.84 4.49
CA PHE A 109 -11.09 10.69 4.42
C PHE A 109 -12.48 11.14 3.96
N ASP A 110 -13.28 10.21 3.42
CA ASP A 110 -14.72 10.39 3.26
C ASP A 110 -15.49 10.20 4.59
N GLU A 111 -16.82 10.21 4.53
CA GLU A 111 -17.68 10.04 5.71
C GLU A 111 -17.62 8.63 6.33
N GLU A 112 -17.26 7.61 5.54
CA GLU A 112 -17.12 6.21 5.98
C GLU A 112 -15.69 5.88 6.45
N GLY A 113 -14.75 6.84 6.35
CA GLY A 113 -13.36 6.67 6.76
C GLY A 113 -12.45 6.08 5.69
N VAL A 114 -12.83 6.15 4.42
CA VAL A 114 -12.05 5.70 3.26
C VAL A 114 -11.13 6.83 2.77
N PRO A 115 -9.83 6.56 2.51
CA PRO A 115 -8.88 7.57 2.05
C PRO A 115 -9.24 8.23 0.70
N LEU A 116 -9.18 9.56 0.68
CA LEU A 116 -9.30 10.43 -0.50
C LEU A 116 -7.98 11.17 -0.75
N ARG A 117 -7.74 11.61 -1.98
CA ARG A 117 -6.55 12.42 -2.33
C ARG A 117 -6.92 13.69 -3.08
N ASP A 118 -6.28 14.78 -2.69
CA ASP A 118 -6.21 15.99 -3.49
C ASP A 118 -5.14 15.78 -4.58
N LEU A 119 -5.56 15.76 -5.85
CA LEU A 119 -4.67 15.63 -7.00
C LEU A 119 -4.45 17.01 -7.66
N PRO A 120 -3.20 17.39 -8.00
CA PRO A 120 -2.95 18.64 -8.69
C PRO A 120 -3.73 18.70 -10.02
N GLY A 121 -4.48 19.79 -10.21
CA GLY A 121 -5.24 20.01 -11.45
C GLY A 121 -6.58 19.27 -11.53
N VAL A 122 -6.96 18.49 -10.51
CA VAL A 122 -8.30 17.89 -10.40
C VAL A 122 -9.09 18.68 -9.37
N ILE A 123 -10.30 19.12 -9.73
CA ILE A 123 -11.15 19.98 -8.88
C ILE A 123 -11.65 19.19 -7.67
N ASP A 124 -12.14 17.97 -7.91
CA ASP A 124 -12.71 17.13 -6.86
C ASP A 124 -11.69 16.13 -6.31
N ARG A 125 -11.84 15.82 -5.02
CA ARG A 125 -11.07 14.77 -4.36
C ARG A 125 -11.32 13.42 -5.03
N GLN A 126 -10.24 12.67 -5.22
CA GLN A 126 -10.28 11.39 -5.92
C GLN A 126 -10.01 10.23 -4.97
N TYR A 127 -10.70 9.12 -5.20
CA TYR A 127 -10.29 7.83 -4.63
C TYR A 127 -9.05 7.33 -5.37
N LEU A 128 -8.08 6.83 -4.62
CA LEU A 128 -6.94 6.10 -5.17
C LEU A 128 -7.04 4.65 -4.69
N PRO A 129 -7.56 3.73 -5.52
CA PRO A 129 -7.74 2.33 -5.15
C PRO A 129 -6.52 1.69 -4.49
N SER A 130 -5.32 1.89 -5.05
CA SER A 130 -4.07 1.36 -4.47
C SER A 130 -3.80 1.91 -3.06
N ARG A 131 -4.10 3.18 -2.81
CA ARG A 131 -3.98 3.81 -1.48
C ARG A 131 -5.01 3.25 -0.50
N ILE A 132 -6.24 3.03 -0.95
CA ILE A 132 -7.31 2.43 -0.13
C ILE A 132 -6.93 0.98 0.22
N ALA A 133 -6.36 0.22 -0.72
CA ALA A 133 -5.89 -1.14 -0.48
C ALA A 133 -4.76 -1.18 0.57
N ALA A 134 -3.74 -0.32 0.40
CA ALA A 134 -2.66 -0.20 1.39
C ALA A 134 -3.19 0.19 2.78
N TYR A 135 -4.17 1.11 2.85
CA TYR A 135 -4.84 1.47 4.10
C TYR A 135 -5.59 0.29 4.72
N ALA A 136 -6.35 -0.45 3.92
CA ALA A 136 -7.09 -1.63 4.36
C ALA A 136 -6.14 -2.66 4.96
N LEU A 137 -5.08 -3.03 4.22
CA LEU A 137 -4.15 -4.07 4.62
C LEU A 137 -3.29 -3.66 5.83
N ALA A 138 -2.95 -2.37 5.96
CA ALA A 138 -2.30 -1.85 7.16
C ALA A 138 -3.22 -1.96 8.39
N ASN A 139 -4.51 -1.65 8.24
CA ASN A 139 -5.49 -1.78 9.32
C ASN A 139 -5.78 -3.25 9.66
N TRP A 140 -5.79 -4.13 8.65
CA TRP A 140 -5.86 -5.58 8.86
C TRP A 140 -4.69 -6.08 9.69
N ASN A 141 -3.46 -5.72 9.32
CA ASN A 141 -2.27 -6.16 10.05
C ASN A 141 -2.28 -5.66 11.49
N ARG A 142 -2.63 -4.38 11.73
CA ARG A 142 -2.78 -3.89 13.10
C ARG A 142 -3.85 -4.64 13.86
N TRP A 143 -5.05 -4.78 13.29
CA TRP A 143 -6.11 -5.52 13.95
C TRP A 143 -5.69 -6.95 14.26
N ALA A 144 -4.99 -7.63 13.35
CA ALA A 144 -4.48 -8.97 13.59
C ALA A 144 -3.54 -9.00 14.81
N GLU A 145 -2.65 -8.01 14.94
CA GLU A 145 -1.69 -7.88 16.04
C GLU A 145 -2.33 -7.55 17.39
N ASP A 146 -3.15 -6.49 17.45
CA ASP A 146 -3.60 -5.89 18.73
C ASP A 146 -5.12 -5.95 18.96
N GLN A 147 -5.88 -6.51 18.00
CA GLN A 147 -7.34 -6.56 18.00
C GLN A 147 -8.03 -5.17 18.09
N SER A 148 -7.36 -4.12 17.62
CA SER A 148 -7.86 -2.74 17.63
C SER A 148 -9.23 -2.62 16.95
N PRO A 149 -10.28 -2.20 17.67
CA PRO A 149 -11.62 -2.01 17.09
C PRO A 149 -11.62 -0.94 16.00
N VAL A 150 -10.83 0.12 16.18
CA VAL A 150 -10.70 1.20 15.19
C VAL A 150 -10.08 0.68 13.90
N ALA A 151 -9.05 -0.16 13.99
CA ALA A 151 -8.43 -0.76 12.82
C ALA A 151 -9.40 -1.69 12.10
N ARG A 152 -10.14 -2.53 12.84
CA ARG A 152 -11.20 -3.38 12.26
C ARG A 152 -12.24 -2.56 11.49
N THR A 153 -12.80 -1.51 12.10
CA THR A 153 -13.83 -0.68 11.47
C THR A 153 -13.32 -0.03 10.18
N ARG A 154 -12.09 0.50 10.18
CA ARG A 154 -11.47 1.11 8.99
C ARG A 154 -11.18 0.10 7.89
N PHE A 155 -10.77 -1.12 8.27
CA PHE A 155 -10.59 -2.23 7.35
C PHE A 155 -11.91 -2.65 6.70
N GLU A 156 -12.97 -2.85 7.49
CA GLU A 156 -14.29 -3.23 6.99
C GLU A 156 -14.89 -2.14 6.07
N ALA A 157 -14.73 -0.86 6.40
CA ALA A 157 -15.15 0.26 5.55
C ALA A 157 -14.45 0.24 4.19
N SER A 158 -13.12 0.02 4.19
CA SER A 158 -12.34 -0.09 2.95
C SER A 158 -12.76 -1.30 2.11
N CYS A 159 -13.04 -2.44 2.75
CA CYS A 159 -13.59 -3.62 2.06
C CYS A 159 -14.97 -3.36 1.46
N GLY A 160 -15.83 -2.62 2.18
CA GLY A 160 -17.13 -2.16 1.69
C GLY A 160 -17.00 -1.31 0.43
N TRP A 161 -16.02 -0.40 0.41
CA TRP A 161 -15.70 0.40 -0.78
C TRP A 161 -15.32 -0.46 -1.98
N PHE A 162 -14.42 -1.44 -1.80
CA PHE A 162 -14.02 -2.35 -2.88
C PHE A 162 -15.18 -3.24 -3.36
N ALA A 163 -15.98 -3.78 -2.44
CA ALA A 163 -17.11 -4.65 -2.76
C ALA A 163 -18.22 -3.92 -3.52
N ALA A 164 -18.30 -2.59 -3.37
CA ALA A 164 -19.25 -1.76 -4.11
C ALA A 164 -18.79 -1.42 -5.54
N GLN A 165 -17.54 -1.69 -5.91
CA GLN A 165 -17.02 -1.32 -7.23
C GLN A 165 -17.63 -2.18 -8.35
N PRO A 166 -18.15 -1.57 -9.43
CA PRO A 166 -18.78 -2.30 -10.53
C PRO A 166 -17.85 -3.34 -11.14
N HIS A 167 -18.33 -4.58 -11.23
CA HIS A 167 -17.61 -5.71 -11.85
C HIS A 167 -16.19 -5.96 -11.28
N GLY A 168 -15.94 -5.54 -10.02
CA GLY A 168 -14.62 -5.67 -9.39
C GLY A 168 -13.51 -4.88 -10.10
N ALA A 169 -13.86 -3.84 -10.86
CA ALA A 169 -12.88 -2.99 -11.55
C ALA A 169 -12.53 -1.78 -10.67
N PHE A 170 -11.35 -1.78 -10.04
CA PHE A 170 -10.92 -0.70 -9.16
C PHE A 170 -10.20 0.40 -9.95
N ARG A 171 -10.99 1.27 -10.57
CA ARG A 171 -10.54 2.30 -11.51
C ARG A 171 -9.98 3.52 -10.81
N HIS A 172 -9.03 4.16 -11.49
CA HIS A 172 -8.52 5.48 -11.13
C HIS A 172 -9.19 6.51 -12.05
N ASP A 173 -10.08 7.34 -11.52
CA ASP A 173 -10.92 8.25 -12.30
C ASP A 173 -10.23 9.59 -12.63
N PHE A 174 -8.90 9.56 -12.76
CA PHE A 174 -8.08 10.70 -13.14
C PHE A 174 -7.02 10.27 -14.16
N PRO A 175 -6.59 11.14 -15.08
CA PRO A 175 -5.56 10.80 -16.04
C PRO A 175 -4.17 10.73 -15.38
N LEU A 176 -3.32 9.82 -15.83
CA LEU A 176 -1.94 9.68 -15.35
C LEU A 176 -1.02 9.16 -16.44
N ALA A 177 0.13 9.80 -16.65
CA ALA A 177 1.20 9.32 -17.53
C ALA A 177 0.73 8.94 -18.96
N GLY A 178 -0.23 9.69 -19.50
CA GLY A 178 -0.81 9.45 -20.83
C GLY A 178 -1.98 8.46 -20.85
N MET A 179 -2.35 7.87 -19.71
CA MET A 179 -3.59 7.10 -19.56
C MET A 179 -4.75 8.06 -19.27
N ASP A 180 -5.88 7.86 -19.96
CA ASP A 180 -7.13 8.54 -19.67
C ASP A 180 -7.74 8.07 -18.34
N ALA A 181 -8.62 8.89 -17.77
CA ALA A 181 -9.38 8.53 -16.57
C ALA A 181 -10.13 7.20 -16.76
N GLY A 182 -10.21 6.43 -15.67
CA GLY A 182 -10.80 5.09 -15.64
C GLY A 182 -9.79 3.96 -15.82
N TRP A 183 -8.49 4.23 -15.77
CA TRP A 183 -7.44 3.23 -15.91
C TRP A 183 -7.35 2.29 -14.69
N LEU A 184 -6.87 1.07 -14.94
CA LEU A 184 -6.65 0.02 -13.92
C LEU A 184 -5.17 -0.12 -13.61
N SER A 185 -4.86 -0.65 -12.42
CA SER A 185 -3.50 -1.02 -12.03
C SER A 185 -3.49 -2.41 -11.41
N CYS A 186 -2.48 -3.22 -11.70
CA CYS A 186 -2.33 -4.52 -11.04
C CYS A 186 -2.14 -4.40 -9.53
N ILE A 187 -1.57 -3.29 -9.02
CA ILE A 187 -1.49 -3.03 -7.58
C ILE A 187 -2.89 -2.94 -6.99
N ALA A 188 -3.72 -2.06 -7.55
CA ALA A 188 -5.07 -1.82 -7.05
C ALA A 188 -5.89 -3.12 -7.06
N GLN A 189 -5.89 -3.85 -8.17
CA GLN A 189 -6.60 -5.12 -8.27
C GLN A 189 -6.06 -6.16 -7.29
N GLY A 190 -4.73 -6.34 -7.25
CA GLY A 190 -4.06 -7.29 -6.40
C GLY A 190 -4.32 -7.10 -4.91
N GLU A 191 -3.98 -5.92 -4.41
CA GLU A 191 -4.13 -5.59 -2.99
C GLU A 191 -5.62 -5.50 -2.60
N GLY A 192 -6.48 -5.03 -3.51
CA GLY A 192 -7.93 -5.06 -3.32
C GLY A 192 -8.48 -6.48 -3.19
N VAL A 193 -7.97 -7.44 -4.00
CA VAL A 193 -8.28 -8.87 -3.82
C VAL A 193 -7.82 -9.36 -2.44
N SER A 194 -6.58 -9.07 -2.04
CA SER A 194 -6.07 -9.44 -0.71
C SER A 194 -6.93 -8.87 0.43
N ALA A 195 -7.43 -7.63 0.30
CA ALA A 195 -8.30 -7.00 1.28
C ALA A 195 -9.69 -7.68 1.31
N LEU A 196 -10.31 -7.89 0.15
CA LEU A 196 -11.63 -8.50 0.03
C LEU A 196 -11.66 -9.97 0.52
N VAL A 197 -10.63 -10.76 0.23
CA VAL A 197 -10.49 -12.14 0.73
C VAL A 197 -10.49 -12.16 2.26
N ARG A 198 -9.75 -11.25 2.88
CA ARG A 198 -9.71 -11.11 4.35
C ARG A 198 -11.03 -10.60 4.91
N GLY A 199 -11.68 -9.65 4.21
CA GLY A 199 -13.00 -9.15 4.58
C GLY A 199 -14.06 -10.24 4.54
N PHE A 200 -14.06 -11.06 3.49
CA PHE A 200 -14.92 -12.23 3.36
C PHE A 200 -14.69 -13.22 4.50
N ALA A 201 -13.44 -13.58 4.78
CA ALA A 201 -13.11 -14.48 5.87
C ALA A 201 -13.51 -13.94 7.26
N LEU A 202 -13.47 -12.62 7.45
CA LEU A 202 -13.83 -11.96 8.71
C LEU A 202 -15.34 -11.86 8.92
N THR A 203 -16.11 -11.63 7.85
CA THR A 203 -17.52 -11.22 7.94
C THR A 203 -18.51 -12.26 7.40
N GLY A 204 -18.07 -13.14 6.50
CA GLY A 204 -18.92 -14.04 5.73
C GLY A 204 -19.76 -13.34 4.65
N ASP A 205 -19.48 -12.06 4.33
CA ASP A 205 -20.22 -11.32 3.30
C ASP A 205 -19.82 -11.75 1.89
N GLU A 206 -20.66 -12.56 1.26
CA GLU A 206 -20.46 -13.10 -0.11
C GLU A 206 -20.16 -12.02 -1.16
N ARG A 207 -20.65 -10.78 -0.97
CA ARG A 207 -20.34 -9.67 -1.90
C ARG A 207 -18.85 -9.42 -2.01
N MET A 208 -18.10 -9.60 -0.91
CA MET A 208 -16.65 -9.46 -0.91
C MET A 208 -15.97 -10.59 -1.68
N GLY A 209 -16.46 -11.83 -1.53
CA GLY A 209 -15.96 -12.98 -2.27
C GLY A 209 -16.23 -12.88 -3.78
N ASP A 210 -17.43 -12.42 -4.16
CA ASP A 210 -17.79 -12.12 -5.55
C ASP A 210 -16.90 -11.02 -6.15
N ALA A 211 -16.72 -9.91 -5.42
CA ALA A 211 -15.87 -8.80 -5.85
C ALA A 211 -14.40 -9.22 -5.97
N ALA A 212 -13.89 -10.07 -5.07
CA ALA A 212 -12.52 -10.58 -5.13
C ALA A 212 -12.29 -11.43 -6.39
N ARG A 213 -13.24 -12.32 -6.71
CA ARG A 213 -13.20 -13.13 -7.94
C ARG A 213 -13.24 -12.26 -9.19
N ALA A 214 -14.15 -11.29 -9.23
CA ALA A 214 -14.26 -10.36 -10.36
C ALA A 214 -12.98 -9.52 -10.53
N ALA A 215 -12.42 -9.01 -9.44
CA ALA A 215 -11.19 -8.21 -9.45
C ALA A 215 -9.98 -9.00 -9.96
N ALA A 216 -9.82 -10.25 -9.53
CA ALA A 216 -8.78 -11.14 -10.03
C ALA A 216 -8.94 -11.46 -11.53
N GLY A 217 -10.17 -11.50 -12.05
CA GLY A 217 -10.42 -11.68 -13.48
C GLY A 217 -9.77 -10.60 -14.36
N TRP A 218 -9.70 -9.35 -13.88
CA TRP A 218 -9.02 -8.26 -14.61
C TRP A 218 -7.51 -8.44 -14.73
N LEU A 219 -6.88 -9.14 -13.77
CA LEU A 219 -5.45 -9.45 -13.83
C LEU A 219 -5.11 -10.39 -14.99
N GLY A 220 -6.01 -11.32 -15.33
CA GLY A 220 -5.83 -12.25 -16.45
C GLY A 220 -6.29 -11.72 -17.80
N LYS A 221 -6.92 -10.53 -17.85
CA LYS A 221 -7.42 -9.95 -19.10
C LYS A 221 -6.28 -9.23 -19.85
N PRO A 222 -6.12 -9.38 -21.17
CA PRO A 222 -5.07 -8.68 -21.92
C PRO A 222 -5.17 -7.15 -21.83
N VAL A 223 -4.02 -6.46 -21.78
CA VAL A 223 -3.95 -4.98 -21.81
C VAL A 223 -4.65 -4.42 -23.06
N ALA A 224 -4.49 -5.07 -24.21
CA ALA A 224 -5.15 -4.67 -25.47
C ALA A 224 -6.70 -4.69 -25.39
N GLU A 225 -7.27 -5.41 -24.43
CA GLU A 225 -8.71 -5.48 -24.17
C GLU A 225 -9.13 -4.67 -22.93
N GLY A 226 -8.25 -3.80 -22.42
CA GLY A 226 -8.46 -3.00 -21.22
C GLY A 226 -8.26 -3.75 -19.91
N GLY A 227 -7.52 -4.87 -19.94
CA GLY A 227 -7.07 -5.61 -18.77
C GLY A 227 -5.66 -5.22 -18.31
N LEU A 228 -5.00 -6.14 -17.62
CA LEU A 228 -3.70 -5.91 -16.96
C LEU A 228 -2.63 -6.94 -17.31
N LEU A 229 -2.95 -7.94 -18.14
CA LEU A 229 -2.02 -8.95 -18.60
C LEU A 229 -1.27 -8.46 -19.85
N ASP A 230 0.05 -8.35 -19.73
CA ASP A 230 0.97 -8.17 -20.85
C ASP A 230 2.01 -9.30 -20.86
N HIS A 231 3.00 -9.22 -21.74
CA HIS A 231 4.07 -10.21 -21.85
C HIS A 231 5.44 -9.56 -21.82
N LEU A 232 6.37 -10.19 -21.12
CA LEU A 232 7.80 -9.91 -21.18
C LEU A 232 8.35 -10.20 -22.59
N PRO A 233 9.55 -9.71 -22.94
CA PRO A 233 10.14 -9.96 -24.25
C PRO A 233 10.34 -11.44 -24.61
N ASP A 234 10.45 -12.34 -23.62
CA ASP A 234 10.52 -13.79 -23.82
C ASP A 234 9.14 -14.46 -24.04
N GLY A 235 8.06 -13.67 -24.02
CA GLY A 235 6.67 -14.12 -24.12
C GLY A 235 6.08 -14.61 -22.80
N GLY A 236 6.77 -14.48 -21.66
CA GLY A 236 6.20 -14.82 -20.34
C GLY A 236 5.17 -13.79 -19.88
N PRO A 237 4.08 -14.19 -19.20
CA PRO A 237 3.06 -13.26 -18.75
C PRO A 237 3.58 -12.32 -17.66
N PHE A 238 3.06 -11.09 -17.65
CA PHE A 238 3.37 -10.08 -16.65
C PHE A 238 2.13 -9.22 -16.33
N LEU A 239 2.00 -8.77 -15.09
CA LEU A 239 0.86 -7.96 -14.63
C LEU A 239 1.27 -6.49 -14.52
N GLU A 240 0.63 -5.62 -15.29
CA GLU A 240 1.06 -4.23 -15.45
C GLU A 240 0.53 -3.27 -14.37
N GLU A 241 1.43 -2.48 -13.78
CA GLU A 241 1.08 -1.40 -12.86
C GLU A 241 0.49 -0.19 -13.61
N TYR A 242 1.06 0.10 -14.80
CA TYR A 242 0.74 1.23 -15.66
C TYR A 242 0.45 0.75 -17.09
N PRO A 243 -0.70 0.08 -17.33
CA PRO A 243 -0.99 -0.56 -18.61
C PRO A 243 -0.97 0.45 -19.76
N GLY A 244 -0.28 0.12 -20.84
CA GLY A 244 -0.24 0.95 -22.04
C GLY A 244 0.68 2.17 -21.95
N THR A 245 1.52 2.29 -20.93
CA THR A 245 2.51 3.38 -20.80
C THR A 245 3.93 2.96 -21.21
N GLN A 246 4.86 3.92 -21.20
CA GLN A 246 6.29 3.66 -21.35
C GLN A 246 6.92 2.96 -20.13
N TYR A 247 6.28 3.05 -18.95
CA TYR A 247 6.74 2.39 -17.74
C TYR A 247 6.25 0.94 -17.73
N ARG A 248 7.05 0.06 -18.31
CA ARG A 248 6.68 -1.35 -18.50
C ARG A 248 7.27 -2.24 -17.43
N HIS A 249 6.48 -3.25 -17.05
CA HIS A 249 6.92 -4.38 -16.25
C HIS A 249 7.54 -3.97 -14.88
N VAL A 250 6.83 -3.12 -14.14
CA VAL A 250 7.23 -2.66 -12.79
C VAL A 250 7.09 -3.82 -11.79
N LEU A 251 8.21 -4.24 -11.20
CA LEU A 251 8.26 -5.52 -10.48
C LEU A 251 7.46 -5.51 -9.17
N ASN A 252 7.54 -4.44 -8.37
CA ASN A 252 6.75 -4.35 -7.13
C ASN A 252 5.25 -4.48 -7.41
N GLY A 253 4.75 -3.83 -8.48
CA GLY A 253 3.34 -3.83 -8.82
C GLY A 253 2.85 -5.22 -9.15
N CYS A 254 3.61 -5.95 -9.97
CA CYS A 254 3.30 -7.33 -10.29
C CYS A 254 3.36 -8.23 -9.05
N LEU A 255 4.36 -8.06 -8.17
CA LEU A 255 4.47 -8.87 -6.95
C LEU A 255 3.28 -8.66 -6.00
N TYR A 256 2.79 -7.43 -5.86
CA TYR A 256 1.54 -7.15 -5.12
C TYR A 256 0.35 -7.91 -5.72
N ALA A 257 0.22 -7.87 -7.05
CA ALA A 257 -0.85 -8.59 -7.76
C ALA A 257 -0.79 -10.11 -7.56
N VAL A 258 0.42 -10.68 -7.61
CA VAL A 258 0.64 -12.12 -7.42
C VAL A 258 0.29 -12.56 -5.99
N VAL A 259 0.51 -11.71 -4.96
CA VAL A 259 0.02 -11.97 -3.59
C VAL A 259 -1.51 -12.02 -3.56
N GLY A 260 -2.20 -11.10 -4.25
CA GLY A 260 -3.66 -11.14 -4.37
C GLY A 260 -4.19 -12.43 -5.00
N LEU A 261 -3.55 -12.89 -6.08
CA LEU A 261 -3.88 -14.17 -6.72
C LEU A 261 -3.63 -15.36 -5.77
N ASP A 262 -2.54 -15.34 -5.01
CA ASP A 262 -2.23 -16.37 -4.00
C ASP A 262 -3.27 -16.39 -2.87
N ASP A 263 -3.64 -15.22 -2.34
CA ASP A 263 -4.64 -15.08 -1.29
C ASP A 263 -6.00 -15.62 -1.75
N LEU A 264 -6.44 -15.29 -2.97
CA LEU A 264 -7.70 -15.80 -3.53
C LEU A 264 -7.70 -17.34 -3.64
N ALA A 265 -6.62 -17.91 -4.18
CA ALA A 265 -6.47 -19.34 -4.33
C ALA A 265 -6.42 -20.06 -2.97
N ALA A 266 -5.64 -19.53 -2.03
CA ALA A 266 -5.49 -20.09 -0.69
C ALA A 266 -6.79 -20.03 0.13
N ALA A 267 -7.65 -19.04 -0.14
CA ALA A 267 -8.97 -18.93 0.48
C ALA A 267 -10.04 -19.84 -0.13
N GLY A 268 -9.72 -20.61 -1.18
CA GLY A 268 -10.69 -21.47 -1.88
C GLY A 268 -11.69 -20.67 -2.73
N LEU A 269 -11.39 -19.41 -3.05
CA LEU A 269 -12.23 -18.54 -3.86
C LEU A 269 -11.85 -18.56 -5.36
N ASP A 270 -11.03 -19.53 -5.78
CA ASP A 270 -10.65 -19.76 -7.18
C ASP A 270 -11.15 -21.15 -7.66
N PRO A 271 -12.47 -21.34 -7.89
CA PRO A 271 -13.01 -22.64 -8.25
C PRO A 271 -12.51 -23.17 -9.61
N SER A 272 -12.04 -22.27 -10.48
CA SER A 272 -11.52 -22.64 -11.81
C SER A 272 -10.02 -22.98 -11.79
N GLY A 273 -9.30 -22.56 -10.74
CA GLY A 273 -7.84 -22.62 -10.68
C GLY A 273 -7.13 -21.61 -11.59
N SER A 274 -7.83 -20.66 -12.19
CA SER A 274 -7.25 -19.70 -13.13
C SER A 274 -6.31 -18.71 -12.45
N ALA A 275 -6.65 -18.28 -11.22
CA ALA A 275 -5.81 -17.34 -10.46
C ALA A 275 -4.52 -18.03 -10.01
N ALA A 276 -4.62 -19.26 -9.50
CA ALA A 276 -3.45 -20.07 -9.13
C ALA A 276 -2.53 -20.33 -10.34
N ARG A 277 -3.12 -20.67 -11.50
CA ARG A 277 -2.35 -20.88 -12.73
C ARG A 277 -1.62 -19.60 -13.18
N LEU A 278 -2.34 -18.48 -13.27
CA LEU A 278 -1.77 -17.20 -13.67
C LEU A 278 -0.64 -16.77 -12.72
N ARG A 279 -0.84 -16.93 -11.40
CA ARG A 279 0.18 -16.71 -10.38
C ARG A 279 1.45 -17.52 -10.67
N ASP A 280 1.30 -18.82 -10.95
CA ASP A 280 2.44 -19.72 -11.16
C ASP A 280 3.18 -19.45 -12.46
N GLU A 281 2.46 -19.08 -13.53
CA GLU A 281 3.01 -18.69 -14.82
C GLU A 281 3.77 -17.36 -14.74
N VAL A 282 3.20 -16.35 -14.08
CA VAL A 282 3.86 -15.05 -13.85
C VAL A 282 5.12 -15.21 -13.00
N LEU A 283 5.08 -16.01 -11.93
CA LEU A 283 6.27 -16.28 -11.11
C LEU A 283 7.36 -17.02 -11.91
N ALA A 284 6.99 -17.97 -12.76
CA ALA A 284 7.93 -18.63 -13.64
C ALA A 284 8.55 -17.66 -14.67
N ALA A 285 7.77 -16.71 -15.19
CA ALA A 285 8.27 -15.67 -16.09
C ALA A 285 9.25 -14.72 -15.38
N ILE A 286 8.91 -14.27 -14.16
CA ILE A 286 9.82 -13.47 -13.33
C ILE A 286 11.11 -14.23 -13.06
N GLU A 287 11.03 -15.51 -12.70
CA GLU A 287 12.19 -16.36 -12.39
C GLU A 287 13.18 -16.44 -13.57
N ARG A 288 12.69 -16.66 -14.79
CA ARG A 288 13.53 -16.69 -16.00
C ARG A 288 14.16 -15.34 -16.35
N ASN A 289 13.51 -14.25 -15.97
CA ASN A 289 13.90 -12.89 -16.34
C ASN A 289 14.49 -12.07 -15.19
N LEU A 290 14.82 -12.68 -14.04
CA LEU A 290 15.31 -11.95 -12.85
C LEU A 290 16.42 -10.95 -13.15
N ALA A 291 17.36 -11.31 -14.03
CA ALA A 291 18.49 -10.48 -14.42
C ALA A 291 18.07 -9.10 -14.99
N SER A 292 16.88 -9.02 -15.59
CA SER A 292 16.32 -7.77 -16.13
C SER A 292 15.93 -6.76 -15.05
N TRP A 293 15.68 -7.20 -13.82
CA TRP A 293 15.47 -6.32 -12.67
C TRP A 293 16.69 -6.20 -11.77
N GLU A 294 17.81 -6.85 -12.10
CA GLU A 294 19.03 -6.84 -11.28
C GLU A 294 20.12 -5.90 -11.84
N ILE A 295 20.86 -5.28 -10.91
CA ILE A 295 22.08 -4.50 -11.16
C ILE A 295 23.14 -4.90 -10.11
N GLY A 296 23.71 -6.09 -10.30
CA GLY A 296 24.38 -6.83 -9.23
C GLY A 296 23.32 -7.34 -8.24
N ASP A 297 23.57 -7.26 -6.93
CA ASP A 297 22.61 -7.71 -5.91
C ASP A 297 21.53 -6.67 -5.57
N TRP A 298 21.47 -5.54 -6.29
CA TRP A 298 20.45 -4.50 -6.13
C TRP A 298 19.42 -4.58 -7.25
N THR A 299 18.21 -4.06 -7.02
CA THR A 299 17.13 -4.13 -8.02
C THR A 299 16.80 -2.79 -8.68
N THR A 300 16.25 -2.84 -9.88
CA THR A 300 15.63 -1.71 -10.58
C THR A 300 14.13 -1.72 -10.40
N TYR A 301 13.52 -0.54 -10.52
CA TYR A 301 12.08 -0.37 -10.36
C TYR A 301 11.29 -1.07 -11.49
N ASP A 302 11.71 -0.78 -12.72
CA ASP A 302 11.15 -1.28 -13.96
C ASP A 302 12.12 -2.22 -14.69
N PHE A 303 11.57 -2.99 -15.63
CA PHE A 303 12.29 -3.99 -16.40
C PHE A 303 13.34 -3.35 -17.30
N ARG A 304 14.53 -3.94 -17.33
CA ARG A 304 15.57 -3.58 -18.29
C ARG A 304 15.75 -4.70 -19.31
N PRO A 305 15.66 -4.40 -20.61
CA PRO A 305 16.02 -5.38 -21.60
C PRO A 305 17.54 -5.70 -21.47
N PRO A 306 17.98 -6.92 -21.78
CA PRO A 306 19.38 -7.35 -21.58
C PRO A 306 20.43 -6.41 -22.21
N GLU A 307 20.08 -5.80 -23.34
CA GLU A 307 20.91 -4.85 -24.08
C GLU A 307 20.94 -3.43 -23.49
N ALA A 308 20.10 -3.14 -22.50
CA ALA A 308 20.06 -1.82 -21.87
C ALA A 308 21.32 -1.56 -21.03
N ARG A 309 21.94 -0.41 -21.32
CA ARG A 309 23.03 0.17 -20.54
C ARG A 309 22.64 0.34 -19.07
N VAL A 310 23.45 -0.18 -18.15
CA VAL A 310 23.20 -0.13 -16.70
C VAL A 310 23.11 1.30 -16.18
N GLU A 311 23.78 2.26 -16.82
CA GLU A 311 23.76 3.67 -16.45
C GLU A 311 22.39 4.34 -16.64
N ARG A 312 21.52 3.73 -17.46
CA ARG A 312 20.12 4.17 -17.66
C ARG A 312 19.14 3.49 -16.72
N ALA A 313 19.61 2.54 -15.91
CA ALA A 313 18.78 1.88 -14.93
C ALA A 313 18.16 2.90 -13.96
N ASN A 314 16.97 2.57 -13.45
CA ASN A 314 16.32 3.27 -12.35
C ASN A 314 16.45 2.40 -11.08
N PRO A 315 17.55 2.50 -10.31
CA PRO A 315 17.71 1.72 -9.09
C PRO A 315 16.58 1.99 -8.11
N ASN A 316 16.18 0.96 -7.36
CA ASN A 316 15.21 1.15 -6.30
C ASN A 316 15.76 1.98 -5.15
N THR A 317 14.90 2.81 -4.56
CA THR A 317 15.14 3.34 -3.21
C THR A 317 15.10 2.18 -2.21
N LEU A 318 15.58 2.39 -0.99
CA LEU A 318 15.57 1.33 0.01
C LEU A 318 14.18 0.80 0.34
N THR A 319 13.16 1.66 0.34
CA THR A 319 11.77 1.23 0.54
C THR A 319 11.33 0.28 -0.57
N TYR A 320 11.56 0.61 -1.85
CA TYR A 320 11.20 -0.29 -2.96
C TYR A 320 12.07 -1.55 -3.02
N GLN A 321 13.36 -1.44 -2.70
CA GLN A 321 14.25 -2.60 -2.55
C GLN A 321 13.71 -3.54 -1.47
N ALA A 322 13.18 -2.99 -0.37
CA ALA A 322 12.56 -3.76 0.69
C ALA A 322 11.25 -4.44 0.25
N VAL A 323 10.37 -3.71 -0.42
CA VAL A 323 9.15 -4.27 -1.02
C VAL A 323 9.47 -5.46 -1.93
N HIS A 324 10.48 -5.32 -2.81
CA HIS A 324 10.90 -6.39 -3.71
C HIS A 324 11.30 -7.67 -2.95
N TRP A 325 12.24 -7.58 -2.01
CA TRP A 325 12.70 -8.80 -1.33
C TRP A 325 11.65 -9.36 -0.35
N ILE A 326 10.79 -8.53 0.26
CA ILE A 326 9.74 -9.00 1.17
C ILE A 326 8.70 -9.82 0.42
N LEU A 327 8.13 -9.25 -0.65
CA LEU A 327 7.08 -9.91 -1.43
C LEU A 327 7.63 -11.13 -2.16
N LEU A 328 8.81 -11.01 -2.78
CA LEU A 328 9.41 -12.15 -3.49
C LEU A 328 9.72 -13.29 -2.52
N ARG A 329 10.28 -13.01 -1.34
CA ARG A 329 10.53 -14.04 -0.32
C ARG A 329 9.23 -14.69 0.16
N HIS A 330 8.19 -13.90 0.41
CA HIS A 330 6.90 -14.41 0.88
C HIS A 330 6.33 -15.43 -0.11
N LEU A 331 6.25 -15.05 -1.39
CA LEU A 331 5.75 -15.92 -2.46
C LEU A 331 6.65 -17.14 -2.66
N ALA A 332 7.98 -16.93 -2.69
CA ALA A 332 8.93 -18.00 -2.93
C ALA A 332 8.93 -19.07 -1.85
N VAL A 333 8.81 -18.70 -0.58
CA VAL A 333 8.74 -19.66 0.53
C VAL A 333 7.40 -20.40 0.53
N ARG A 334 6.29 -19.70 0.28
CA ARG A 334 4.95 -20.30 0.26
C ARG A 334 4.75 -21.28 -0.89
N LEU A 335 5.37 -21.03 -2.03
CA LEU A 335 5.16 -21.76 -3.27
C LEU A 335 6.37 -22.60 -3.69
N ASP A 336 7.30 -22.83 -2.76
CA ASP A 336 8.52 -23.63 -2.95
C ASP A 336 9.30 -23.27 -4.23
N ARG A 337 9.64 -21.98 -4.38
CA ARG A 337 10.41 -21.44 -5.51
C ARG A 337 11.84 -21.09 -5.08
N PRO A 338 12.78 -22.06 -5.06
CA PRO A 338 14.12 -21.86 -4.47
C PRO A 338 14.95 -20.79 -5.19
N VAL A 339 14.81 -20.64 -6.51
CA VAL A 339 15.54 -19.60 -7.28
C VAL A 339 15.11 -18.20 -6.85
N LEU A 340 13.81 -17.97 -6.72
CA LEU A 340 13.25 -16.71 -6.24
C LEU A 340 13.62 -16.44 -4.77
N ALA A 341 13.62 -17.48 -3.92
CA ALA A 341 14.03 -17.37 -2.53
C ALA A 341 15.52 -16.97 -2.39
N ALA A 342 16.38 -17.53 -3.25
CA ALA A 342 17.79 -17.16 -3.32
C ALA A 342 17.97 -15.70 -3.78
N ALA A 343 17.20 -15.25 -4.78
CA ALA A 343 17.22 -13.85 -5.22
C ALA A 343 16.80 -12.88 -4.11
N ALA A 344 15.68 -13.14 -3.45
CA ALA A 344 15.23 -12.34 -2.31
C ALA A 344 16.27 -12.29 -1.17
N THR A 345 17.00 -13.38 -0.95
CA THR A 345 18.08 -13.45 0.05
C THR A 345 19.25 -12.52 -0.32
N ARG A 346 19.70 -12.54 -1.58
CA ARG A 346 20.75 -11.63 -2.07
C ARG A 346 20.30 -10.16 -1.96
N TRP A 347 19.08 -9.85 -2.40
CA TRP A 347 18.53 -8.50 -2.37
C TRP A 347 18.40 -7.93 -0.96
N ARG A 348 18.01 -8.77 0.01
CA ARG A 348 17.98 -8.42 1.43
C ARG A 348 19.39 -8.17 1.98
N ALA A 349 20.36 -9.03 1.65
CA ALA A 349 21.75 -8.86 2.06
C ALA A 349 22.34 -7.55 1.51
N ALA A 350 22.06 -7.23 0.25
CA ALA A 350 22.46 -5.97 -0.38
C ALA A 350 21.86 -4.75 0.32
N ALA A 351 20.57 -4.78 0.68
CA ALA A 351 19.93 -3.72 1.46
C ALA A 351 20.62 -3.48 2.82
N GLY A 352 21.15 -4.54 3.44
CA GLY A 352 21.94 -4.49 4.68
C GLY A 352 23.37 -3.97 4.50
N SER A 353 23.94 -4.03 3.30
CA SER A 353 25.32 -3.64 3.01
C SER A 353 25.48 -2.16 2.68
N PHE A 354 26.27 -1.42 3.48
CA PHE A 354 26.57 -0.02 3.20
C PHE A 354 27.20 0.21 1.82
N ALA A 355 28.14 -0.65 1.41
CA ALA A 355 28.79 -0.53 0.11
C ALA A 355 27.79 -0.68 -1.06
N ALA A 356 26.86 -1.63 -0.95
CA ALA A 356 25.80 -1.82 -1.93
C ALA A 356 24.83 -0.61 -1.95
N ARG A 357 24.39 -0.14 -0.77
CA ARG A 357 23.56 1.06 -0.65
C ARG A 357 24.21 2.31 -1.27
N ALA A 358 25.50 2.53 -1.02
CA ALA A 358 26.24 3.66 -1.58
C ALA A 358 26.36 3.58 -3.11
N LYS A 359 26.57 2.37 -3.66
CA LYS A 359 26.55 2.14 -5.12
C LYS A 359 25.17 2.44 -5.71
N ALA A 360 24.10 1.94 -5.08
CA ALA A 360 22.73 2.17 -5.50
C ALA A 360 22.33 3.65 -5.44
N LEU A 361 22.73 4.38 -4.39
CA LEU A 361 22.52 5.82 -4.28
C LEU A 361 23.18 6.58 -5.42
N ARG A 362 24.45 6.27 -5.75
CA ARG A 362 25.13 6.90 -6.90
C ARG A 362 24.37 6.65 -8.20
N GLY A 363 23.93 5.41 -8.42
CA GLY A 363 23.09 5.06 -9.57
C GLY A 363 21.77 5.84 -9.58
N LYS A 364 21.09 5.97 -8.44
CA LYS A 364 19.82 6.71 -8.32
C LYS A 364 19.99 8.20 -8.61
N LEU A 365 21.07 8.81 -8.12
CA LEU A 365 21.39 10.20 -8.40
C LEU A 365 21.74 10.37 -9.89
N ALA A 366 22.55 9.49 -10.47
CA ALA A 366 22.85 9.50 -11.89
C ALA A 366 21.58 9.37 -12.75
N TYR A 367 20.65 8.49 -12.39
CA TYR A 367 19.35 8.38 -13.05
C TYR A 367 18.55 9.69 -12.97
N ARG A 368 18.40 10.27 -11.76
CA ARG A 368 17.64 11.51 -11.51
C ARG A 368 18.23 12.74 -12.22
N PHE A 369 19.56 12.84 -12.34
CA PHE A 369 20.23 13.99 -12.95
C PHE A 369 20.59 13.78 -14.43
N GLY A 370 20.73 12.53 -14.87
CA GLY A 370 21.08 12.17 -16.25
C GLY A 370 19.90 12.20 -17.21
N HIS A 371 18.67 12.02 -16.72
CA HIS A 371 17.46 12.10 -17.56
C HIS A 371 16.86 13.51 -17.66
N GLY A 372 17.30 14.47 -16.83
CA GLY A 372 16.64 15.76 -16.72
C GLY A 372 15.19 15.62 -16.23
N TYR A 373 14.70 16.57 -15.44
CA TYR A 373 13.26 16.69 -15.15
C TYR A 373 12.52 17.25 -16.38
N GLY A 374 12.68 16.62 -17.55
CA GLY A 374 12.21 17.12 -18.83
C GLY A 374 12.04 15.99 -19.83
N GLY A 375 10.88 15.33 -19.75
CA GLY A 375 10.29 14.45 -20.75
C GLY A 375 8.80 14.62 -20.68
#